data_AF-A0A820NPN0-F1
#
_entry.id   AF-A0A820NPN0-F1
#
_cell.length_a   1.000
_cell.length_b   1.000
_cell.length_c   1.000
_cell.angle_alpha   90.00
_cell.angle_beta   90.00
_cell.angle_gamma   90.00
#
_symmetry.space_group_name_H-M   'P 1'
#
loop_
_entity.id
_entity.type
_entity.pdbx_description
1 polymer ?
#
loop_
_entity_poly.entity_id
_entity_poly.type
_entity_poly.pdbx_seq_one_letter_code
_entity_poly.pdbx_strand_id
1 'polypeptide(L)'
;SGASEKECTRVAHGAAVCLGPKASRAWRNSGSIWRSVNSRIVAVRIKCQSIPITVIAVYAPVNPSNGLNARVGVEQASSAQSVVGKHAVDKQNQNGRRLADFCLFNGFMITNTFFPHKPVHQTTWMHPKTKKWHMFDYILVNRKFRNSIQDVRAHRGETGGIGTDHHLLRAKVCLHLKCRKKTTETGRLKLDYEKLNNEKLVAEFQTK
;
A
#
# COMPACT_ATOMS: atom_id res chain seq x y z
N SER A 1 1.01 -36.36 41.02
CA SER A 1 1.98 -35.34 40.57
C SER A 1 2.22 -35.53 39.09
N GLY A 2 2.16 -34.46 38.30
CA GLY A 2 2.63 -34.45 36.90
C GLY A 2 1.54 -34.35 35.83
N ALA A 3 0.77 -33.25 35.81
CA ALA A 3 0.12 -32.84 34.57
C ALA A 3 1.22 -32.34 33.62
N SER A 4 1.39 -32.98 32.47
CA SER A 4 2.31 -32.50 31.44
C SER A 4 1.84 -31.14 30.95
N GLU A 5 2.58 -30.09 31.32
CA GLU A 5 2.43 -28.77 30.72
C GLU A 5 2.63 -28.92 29.20
N LYS A 6 1.53 -28.76 28.45
CA LYS A 6 1.63 -28.53 27.01
C LYS A 6 2.36 -27.21 26.85
N GLU A 7 3.63 -27.30 26.49
CA GLU A 7 4.44 -26.16 26.10
C GLU A 7 3.72 -25.42 24.97
N CYS A 8 3.03 -24.34 25.32
CA CYS A 8 2.41 -23.45 24.36
C CYS A 8 3.55 -22.65 23.71
N THR A 9 4.17 -23.23 22.69
CA THR A 9 5.13 -22.51 21.86
C THR A 9 4.38 -21.39 21.13
N ARG A 10 4.30 -20.22 21.76
CA ARG A 10 3.75 -18.98 21.18
C ARG A 10 4.68 -18.46 20.08
N VAL A 11 4.82 -19.20 18.99
CA VAL A 11 5.60 -18.74 17.83
C VAL A 11 4.72 -18.73 16.59
N ALA A 12 3.58 -18.04 16.67
CA ALA A 12 2.79 -17.69 15.51
C ALA A 12 2.99 -16.21 15.19
N HIS A 13 4.09 -15.88 14.51
CA HIS A 13 4.20 -14.59 13.83
C HIS A 13 3.18 -14.60 12.69
N GLY A 14 2.29 -13.61 12.64
CA GLY A 14 1.17 -13.56 11.72
C GLY A 14 0.93 -12.16 11.18
N ALA A 15 0.60 -12.05 9.90
CA ALA A 15 0.01 -10.83 9.33
C ALA A 15 -1.50 -11.03 9.12
N ALA A 16 -2.30 -10.00 9.39
CA ALA A 16 -3.74 -10.02 9.21
C ALA A 16 -4.24 -8.70 8.62
N VAL A 17 -5.39 -8.75 7.93
CA VAL A 17 -6.10 -7.56 7.45
C VAL A 17 -7.50 -7.57 8.03
N CYS A 18 -7.82 -6.56 8.82
CA CYS A 18 -9.13 -6.39 9.44
C CYS A 18 -9.94 -5.34 8.67
N LEU A 19 -11.21 -5.64 8.42
CA LEU A 19 -12.15 -4.72 7.76
C LEU A 19 -13.28 -4.37 8.71
N GLY A 20 -13.60 -3.07 8.83
CA GLY A 20 -14.78 -2.64 9.58
C GLY A 20 -16.09 -3.18 8.96
N PRO A 21 -17.21 -3.20 9.70
CA PRO A 21 -18.44 -3.90 9.28
C PRO A 21 -18.96 -3.48 7.89
N LYS A 22 -18.95 -2.17 7.59
CA LYS A 22 -19.37 -1.65 6.27
C LYS A 22 -18.45 -2.13 5.15
N ALA A 23 -17.12 -2.05 5.36
CA ALA A 23 -16.13 -2.50 4.38
C ALA A 23 -16.18 -4.03 4.17
N SER A 24 -16.39 -4.78 5.25
CA SER A 24 -16.53 -6.24 5.23
C SER A 24 -17.72 -6.69 4.38
N ARG A 25 -18.88 -6.02 4.50
CA ARG A 25 -20.05 -6.26 3.64
C ARG A 25 -19.76 -5.94 2.17
N ALA A 26 -19.18 -4.77 1.89
CA ALA A 26 -18.84 -4.38 0.52
C ALA A 26 -17.80 -5.34 -0.12
N TRP A 27 -16.84 -5.82 0.67
CA TRP A 27 -15.83 -6.79 0.25
C TRP A 27 -16.47 -8.13 -0.14
N ARG A 28 -17.40 -8.65 0.68
CA ARG A 28 -18.16 -9.87 0.34
C ARG A 28 -18.98 -9.69 -0.95
N ASN A 29 -19.70 -8.59 -1.07
CA ASN A 29 -20.60 -8.36 -2.22
C ASN A 29 -19.86 -8.13 -3.55
N SER A 30 -18.61 -7.66 -3.49
CA SER A 30 -17.81 -7.39 -4.69
C SER A 30 -17.12 -8.63 -5.26
N GLY A 31 -17.21 -9.79 -4.60
CA GLY A 31 -16.44 -10.98 -4.97
C GLY A 31 -14.92 -10.75 -4.87
N SER A 32 -14.51 -9.96 -3.88
CA SER A 32 -13.11 -9.69 -3.57
C SER A 32 -12.45 -10.90 -2.93
N ILE A 33 -11.13 -11.04 -3.08
CA ILE A 33 -10.38 -12.23 -2.64
C ILE A 33 -9.21 -11.83 -1.76
N TRP A 34 -8.77 -12.75 -0.90
CA TRP A 34 -7.52 -12.65 -0.15
C TRP A 34 -6.65 -13.87 -0.44
N ARG A 35 -5.34 -13.71 -0.26
CA ARG A 35 -4.36 -14.77 -0.40
C ARG A 35 -3.33 -14.66 0.71
N SER A 36 -3.17 -15.71 1.51
CA SER A 36 -1.96 -15.88 2.31
C SER A 36 -0.82 -16.27 1.37
N VAL A 37 0.27 -15.50 1.40
CA VAL A 37 1.49 -15.86 0.67
C VAL A 37 2.38 -16.71 1.57
N ASN A 38 2.51 -16.31 2.84
CA ASN A 38 3.12 -17.07 3.92
C ASN A 38 2.63 -16.51 5.27
N SER A 39 3.21 -16.97 6.39
CA SER A 39 2.84 -16.50 7.74
C SER A 39 3.02 -14.99 7.97
N ARG A 40 3.82 -14.32 7.15
CA ARG A 40 4.20 -12.91 7.31
C ARG A 40 3.68 -12.00 6.21
N ILE A 41 3.02 -12.54 5.18
CA ILE A 41 2.57 -11.79 4.03
C ILE A 41 1.14 -12.20 3.69
N VAL A 42 0.23 -11.23 3.76
CA VAL A 42 -1.17 -11.37 3.34
C VAL A 42 -1.48 -10.33 2.28
N ALA A 43 -2.03 -10.76 1.15
CA ALA A 43 -2.50 -9.88 0.10
C ALA A 43 -4.03 -9.92 0.03
N VAL A 44 -4.67 -8.75 0.06
CA VAL A 44 -6.12 -8.59 -0.09
C VAL A 44 -6.38 -7.75 -1.32
N ARG A 45 -7.17 -8.28 -2.25
CA ARG A 45 -7.61 -7.57 -3.44
C ARG A 45 -9.05 -7.11 -3.25
N ILE A 46 -9.23 -5.81 -3.15
CA ILE A 46 -10.51 -5.13 -3.00
C ILE A 46 -10.96 -4.70 -4.41
N LYS A 47 -12.03 -5.31 -4.93
CA LYS A 47 -12.63 -4.92 -6.20
C LYS A 47 -13.46 -3.65 -6.00
N CYS A 48 -13.02 -2.55 -6.62
CA CYS A 48 -13.81 -1.34 -6.78
C CYS A 48 -14.30 -1.25 -8.23
N GLN A 49 -15.37 -0.50 -8.49
CA GLN A 49 -15.99 -0.41 -9.82
C GLN A 49 -15.01 0.01 -10.92
N SER A 50 -14.12 0.96 -10.63
CA SER A 50 -13.19 1.51 -11.63
C SER A 50 -11.87 0.74 -11.71
N ILE A 51 -11.26 0.43 -10.57
CA ILE A 51 -9.98 -0.28 -10.49
C ILE A 51 -9.94 -1.14 -9.22
N PRO A 52 -9.41 -2.36 -9.29
CA PRO A 52 -9.16 -3.14 -8.08
C PRO A 52 -7.96 -2.57 -7.32
N ILE A 53 -8.10 -2.49 -6.00
CA ILE A 53 -7.06 -2.01 -5.08
C ILE A 53 -6.49 -3.22 -4.36
N THR A 54 -5.17 -3.32 -4.29
CA THR A 54 -4.51 -4.40 -3.57
C THR A 54 -3.81 -3.84 -2.34
N VAL A 55 -4.15 -4.38 -1.18
CA VAL A 55 -3.51 -4.10 0.10
C VAL A 55 -2.66 -5.31 0.44
N ILE A 56 -1.37 -5.09 0.71
CA ILE A 56 -0.45 -6.15 1.13
C ILE A 56 0.01 -5.81 2.55
N ALA A 57 -0.32 -6.66 3.50
CA ALA A 57 0.18 -6.60 4.86
C ALA A 57 1.44 -7.47 4.95
N VAL A 58 2.54 -6.89 5.43
CA VAL A 58 3.86 -7.54 5.52
C VAL A 58 4.41 -7.36 6.92
N TYR A 59 4.87 -8.45 7.53
CA TYR A 59 5.66 -8.44 8.75
C TYR A 59 7.09 -8.88 8.43
N ALA A 60 8.01 -7.91 8.32
CA ALA A 60 9.40 -8.23 7.97
C ALA A 60 10.12 -8.93 9.15
N PRO A 61 10.93 -9.98 8.90
CA PRO A 61 11.83 -10.50 9.91
C PRO A 61 12.77 -9.42 10.41
N VAL A 62 12.98 -9.37 11.72
CA VAL A 62 14.16 -8.71 12.27
C VAL A 62 15.38 -9.48 11.78
N ASN A 63 16.33 -8.78 11.16
CA ASN A 63 17.52 -9.44 10.63
C ASN A 63 18.36 -9.99 11.81
N PRO A 64 18.59 -11.31 11.91
CA PRO A 64 19.30 -11.88 13.05
C PRO A 64 20.77 -11.44 13.16
N SER A 65 21.39 -10.99 12.06
CA SER A 65 22.81 -10.60 12.08
C SER A 65 23.07 -9.21 12.66
N ASN A 66 22.08 -8.31 12.66
CA ASN A 66 22.23 -6.97 13.22
C ASN A 66 21.06 -6.53 14.12
N GLY A 67 20.01 -7.33 14.24
CA GLY A 67 18.87 -7.10 15.13
C GLY A 67 18.01 -5.88 14.78
N LEU A 68 18.17 -5.27 13.60
CA LEU A 68 17.56 -3.97 13.30
C LEU A 68 16.56 -4.02 12.15
N ASN A 69 15.41 -3.39 12.36
CA ASN A 69 14.46 -3.09 11.29
C ASN A 69 15.00 -1.99 10.35
N ALA A 70 14.31 -1.80 9.22
CA ALA A 70 14.66 -0.76 8.27
C ALA A 70 14.49 0.64 8.90
N ARG A 71 15.51 1.48 8.75
CA ARG A 71 15.48 2.92 9.07
C ARG A 71 15.82 3.70 7.84
N VAL A 72 14.85 4.42 7.29
CA VAL A 72 15.07 5.32 6.15
C VAL A 72 15.31 6.73 6.65
N GLY A 73 16.20 7.44 5.96
CA GLY A 73 16.53 8.82 6.25
C GLY A 73 16.48 9.69 5.02
N VAL A 74 16.71 10.98 5.22
CA VAL A 74 16.61 12.02 4.18
C VAL A 74 17.76 12.00 3.17
N GLU A 75 18.75 11.14 3.35
CA GLU A 75 19.95 11.06 2.48
C GLU A 75 19.59 10.76 1.01
N GLN A 76 18.41 10.19 0.74
CA GLN A 76 17.89 9.94 -0.60
C GLN A 76 16.80 10.93 -1.05
N ALA A 77 16.47 11.94 -0.25
CA ALA A 77 15.37 12.87 -0.49
C ALA A 77 15.68 13.98 -1.53
N SER A 78 16.77 13.85 -2.28
CA SER A 78 17.39 14.92 -3.08
C SER A 78 16.75 15.18 -4.45
N SER A 79 15.69 14.45 -4.85
CA SER A 79 15.03 14.64 -6.15
C SER A 79 13.50 14.71 -6.06
N ALA A 80 12.87 15.37 -7.05
CA ALA A 80 11.42 15.38 -7.20
C ALA A 80 10.82 13.96 -7.41
N GLN A 81 11.66 13.01 -7.83
CA GLN A 81 11.33 11.60 -7.97
C GLN A 81 11.74 10.77 -6.76
N SER A 82 12.13 11.40 -5.64
CA SER A 82 12.51 10.67 -4.45
C SER A 82 11.41 9.72 -3.99
N VAL A 83 11.85 8.57 -3.50
CA VAL A 83 11.04 7.53 -2.85
C VAL A 83 10.83 7.85 -1.37
N VAL A 84 11.77 8.60 -0.79
CA VAL A 84 11.77 9.03 0.62
C VAL A 84 11.56 10.54 0.66
N GLY A 85 10.58 10.99 1.43
CA GLY A 85 10.33 12.41 1.62
C GLY A 85 11.29 13.04 2.63
N LYS A 86 11.33 14.37 2.61
CA LYS A 86 12.19 15.20 3.46
C LYS A 86 11.88 15.16 4.96
N HIS A 87 10.80 14.47 5.36
CA HIS A 87 10.36 14.35 6.75
C HIS A 87 10.68 12.97 7.34
N ALA A 88 11.56 12.20 6.71
CA ALA A 88 12.14 11.01 7.34
C ALA A 88 12.94 11.42 8.60
N VAL A 89 12.78 10.65 9.68
CA VAL A 89 13.28 11.03 11.03
C VAL A 89 14.57 10.31 11.44
N ASP A 90 14.82 9.13 10.89
CA ASP A 90 15.94 8.29 11.31
C ASP A 90 17.16 8.51 10.42
N LYS A 91 18.35 8.29 10.98
CA LYS A 91 19.56 8.11 10.17
C LYS A 91 19.43 6.80 9.39
N GLN A 92 19.69 6.86 8.09
CA GLN A 92 19.51 5.71 7.24
C GLN A 92 20.45 4.55 7.64
N ASN A 93 19.91 3.34 7.72
CA ASN A 93 20.69 2.11 7.86
C ASN A 93 20.65 1.25 6.59
N GLN A 94 21.44 0.17 6.56
CA GLN A 94 21.52 -0.72 5.39
C GLN A 94 20.16 -1.32 5.01
N ASN A 95 19.33 -1.69 6.00
CA ASN A 95 17.98 -2.22 5.75
C ASN A 95 17.04 -1.14 5.18
N GLY A 96 17.17 0.11 5.63
CA GLY A 96 16.47 1.24 5.05
C GLY A 96 16.93 1.57 3.63
N ARG A 97 18.22 1.36 3.31
CA ARG A 97 18.70 1.46 1.94
C ARG A 97 18.02 0.43 1.03
N ARG A 98 18.02 -0.85 1.45
CA ARG A 98 17.33 -1.92 0.71
C ARG A 98 15.84 -1.63 0.53
N LEU A 99 15.17 -1.11 1.55
CA LEU A 99 13.76 -0.72 1.46
C LEU A 99 13.55 0.42 0.44
N ALA A 100 14.41 1.44 0.46
CA ALA A 100 14.34 2.55 -0.49
C ALA A 100 14.62 2.09 -1.93
N ASP A 101 15.64 1.25 -2.15
CA ASP A 101 15.97 0.69 -3.47
C ASP A 101 14.83 -0.21 -3.98
N PHE A 102 14.22 -1.05 -3.12
CA PHE A 102 13.03 -1.83 -3.46
C PHE A 102 11.88 -0.94 -3.93
N CYS A 103 11.60 0.13 -3.19
CA CYS A 103 10.54 1.06 -3.54
C CYS A 103 10.85 1.84 -4.82
N LEU A 104 12.11 2.20 -5.07
CA LEU A 104 12.55 2.85 -6.30
C LEU A 104 12.29 1.95 -7.51
N PHE A 105 12.78 0.71 -7.44
CA PHE A 105 12.66 -0.26 -8.52
C PHE A 105 11.19 -0.59 -8.86
N ASN A 106 10.33 -0.66 -7.85
CA ASN A 106 8.93 -1.04 -8.01
C ASN A 106 7.96 0.16 -8.13
N GLY A 107 8.47 1.39 -8.17
CA GLY A 107 7.64 2.59 -8.29
C GLY A 107 6.74 2.87 -7.07
N PHE A 108 7.20 2.54 -5.86
CA PHE A 108 6.56 2.89 -4.60
C PHE A 108 7.16 4.15 -3.96
N MET A 109 6.41 4.73 -3.05
CA MET A 109 6.83 5.85 -2.19
C MET A 109 6.60 5.46 -0.73
N ILE A 110 7.51 5.88 0.15
CA ILE A 110 7.41 5.67 1.61
C ILE A 110 6.62 6.83 2.21
N THR A 111 5.29 6.72 2.23
CA THR A 111 4.41 7.89 2.36
C THR A 111 4.49 8.61 3.71
N ASN A 112 4.78 7.88 4.79
CA ASN A 112 4.98 8.46 6.12
C ASN A 112 6.18 9.44 6.22
N THR A 113 7.04 9.51 5.20
CA THR A 113 8.17 10.45 5.14
C THR A 113 7.88 11.73 4.36
N PHE A 114 6.70 11.87 3.74
CA PHE A 114 6.36 13.03 2.89
C PHE A 114 5.52 14.09 3.60
N PHE A 115 4.90 13.77 4.73
CA PHE A 115 4.01 14.70 5.42
C PHE A 115 4.73 15.41 6.59
N PRO A 116 4.59 16.75 6.70
CA PRO A 116 5.14 17.50 7.81
C PRO A 116 4.31 17.26 9.08
N HIS A 117 4.92 16.63 10.07
CA HIS A 117 4.28 16.34 11.35
C HIS A 117 5.23 16.63 12.52
N LYS A 118 4.66 16.75 13.72
CA LYS A 118 5.45 16.74 14.95
C LYS A 118 6.12 15.37 15.11
N PRO A 119 7.32 15.27 15.72
CA PRO A 119 8.04 13.99 15.89
C PRO A 119 7.21 12.87 16.52
N VAL A 120 6.30 13.23 17.43
CA VAL A 120 5.37 12.30 18.12
C VAL A 120 4.44 11.56 17.15
N HIS A 121 4.19 12.13 15.98
CA HIS A 121 3.31 11.60 14.93
C HIS A 121 4.08 11.02 13.74
N GLN A 122 5.41 10.97 13.81
CA GLN A 122 6.27 10.42 12.76
C GLN A 122 6.88 9.08 13.13
N THR A 123 6.91 8.78 14.44
CA THR A 123 7.57 7.60 14.99
C THR A 123 6.56 6.59 15.50
N THR A 124 6.86 5.32 15.30
CA THR A 124 5.92 4.22 15.54
C THR A 124 6.40 3.24 16.59
N TRP A 125 7.65 3.30 17.03
CA TRP A 125 8.19 2.37 18.02
C TRP A 125 9.12 3.06 19.01
N MET A 126 9.01 2.69 20.29
CA MET A 126 9.89 3.19 21.35
C MET A 126 10.91 2.13 21.76
N HIS A 127 12.19 2.47 21.67
CA HIS A 127 13.25 1.60 22.14
C HIS A 127 13.16 1.39 23.66
N PRO A 128 13.09 0.14 24.16
CA PRO A 128 12.79 -0.14 25.57
C PRO A 128 13.86 0.40 26.54
N LYS A 129 15.15 0.29 26.16
CA LYS A 129 16.29 0.78 26.97
C LYS A 129 16.55 2.28 26.82
N THR A 130 16.76 2.76 25.59
CA THR A 130 17.17 4.16 25.33
C THR A 130 16.01 5.16 25.37
N LYS A 131 14.75 4.68 25.38
CA LYS A 131 13.52 5.48 25.30
C LYS A 131 13.47 6.42 24.08
N LYS A 132 14.27 6.12 23.05
CA LYS A 132 14.27 6.83 21.77
C LYS A 132 13.19 6.27 20.87
N TRP A 133 12.51 7.16 20.17
CA TRP A 133 11.47 6.81 19.22
C TRP A 133 12.04 6.66 17.81
N HIS A 134 11.58 5.65 17.08
CA HIS A 134 12.00 5.33 15.72
C HIS A 134 10.80 5.07 14.81
N MET A 135 11.03 5.20 13.50
CA MET A 135 10.07 4.92 12.45
C MET A 135 10.37 3.53 11.86
N PHE A 136 9.71 2.49 12.36
CA PHE A 136 9.93 1.10 11.90
C PHE A 136 8.77 0.56 11.08
N ASP A 137 7.59 1.17 11.19
CA ASP A 137 6.41 0.79 10.44
C ASP A 137 6.25 1.74 9.25
N TYR A 138 5.96 1.19 8.08
CA TYR A 138 5.95 1.93 6.82
C TYR A 138 4.66 1.67 6.05
N ILE A 139 4.13 2.72 5.44
CA ILE A 139 3.06 2.61 4.45
C ILE A 139 3.67 2.91 3.08
N LEU A 140 3.66 1.89 2.22
CA LEU A 140 4.16 2.00 0.86
C LEU A 140 2.99 2.17 -0.10
N VAL A 141 3.05 3.19 -0.96
CA VAL A 141 1.99 3.46 -1.94
C VAL A 141 2.61 3.60 -3.32
N ASN A 142 1.95 3.01 -4.32
CA ASN A 142 2.41 3.14 -5.70
C ASN A 142 2.36 4.62 -6.11
N ARG A 143 3.44 5.12 -6.72
CA ARG A 143 3.61 6.53 -7.09
C ARG A 143 2.45 7.07 -7.92
N LYS A 144 1.78 6.23 -8.72
CA LYS A 144 0.60 6.63 -9.51
C LYS A 144 -0.59 7.10 -8.66
N PHE A 145 -0.67 6.65 -7.41
CA PHE A 145 -1.71 7.03 -6.45
C PHE A 145 -1.22 8.05 -5.41
N ARG A 146 -0.06 8.70 -5.63
CA ARG A 146 0.50 9.67 -4.68
C ARG A 146 -0.51 10.77 -4.28
N ASN A 147 -1.29 11.26 -5.25
CA ASN A 147 -2.28 12.31 -5.02
C ASN A 147 -3.54 11.81 -4.30
N SER A 148 -3.70 10.50 -4.12
CA SER A 148 -4.79 9.92 -3.35
C SER A 148 -4.47 9.85 -1.85
N ILE A 149 -3.21 9.97 -1.47
CA ILE A 149 -2.81 9.94 -0.05
C ILE A 149 -2.89 11.37 0.48
N GLN A 150 -3.77 11.58 1.45
CA GLN A 150 -3.99 12.90 2.05
C GLN A 150 -3.11 13.13 3.28
N ASP A 151 -2.85 12.06 4.05
CA ASP A 151 -2.14 12.15 5.32
C ASP A 151 -1.62 10.78 5.74
N VAL A 152 -0.46 10.72 6.39
CA VAL A 152 0.07 9.49 7.01
C VAL A 152 0.80 9.83 8.30
N ARG A 153 0.25 9.38 9.43
CA ARG A 153 0.75 9.75 10.75
C ARG A 153 0.59 8.64 11.79
N ALA A 154 1.47 8.65 12.78
CA ALA A 154 1.38 7.81 13.97
C ALA A 154 0.40 8.40 14.99
N HIS A 155 -0.41 7.52 15.57
CA HIS A 155 -1.45 7.82 16.53
C HIS A 155 -1.07 7.28 17.92
N ARG A 156 -0.98 8.21 18.89
CA ARG A 156 -0.61 7.92 20.27
C ARG A 156 -1.86 7.60 21.10
N GLY A 157 -1.80 6.57 21.94
CA GLY A 157 -2.88 6.24 22.88
C GLY A 157 -4.03 5.40 22.31
N GLU A 158 -4.15 5.25 20.99
CA GLU A 158 -5.13 4.35 20.36
C GLU A 158 -4.85 2.86 20.67
N THR A 159 -3.60 2.55 21.00
CA THR A 159 -3.16 1.24 21.51
C THR A 159 -3.07 1.19 23.04
N GLY A 160 -3.47 2.25 23.74
CA GLY A 160 -3.23 2.49 25.17
C GLY A 160 -3.81 1.45 26.13
N GLY A 161 -4.76 0.62 25.69
CA GLY A 161 -5.27 -0.52 26.46
C GLY A 161 -4.53 -1.85 26.24
N ILE A 162 -3.61 -1.92 25.27
CA ILE A 162 -2.98 -3.18 24.79
C ILE A 162 -1.51 -3.28 25.23
N GLY A 163 -0.92 -2.21 25.78
CA GLY A 163 0.44 -2.25 26.35
C GLY A 163 1.56 -2.50 25.33
N THR A 164 1.34 -2.21 24.05
CA THR A 164 2.37 -2.34 23.02
C THR A 164 3.34 -1.15 23.02
N ASP A 165 4.60 -1.44 22.73
CA ASP A 165 5.67 -0.49 22.45
C ASP A 165 5.56 0.17 21.05
N HIS A 166 4.52 -0.18 20.28
CA HIS A 166 4.20 0.43 18.99
C HIS A 166 3.02 1.41 19.05
N HIS A 167 3.12 2.51 18.30
CA HIS A 167 2.01 3.38 17.94
C HIS A 167 1.35 2.91 16.64
N LEU A 168 0.04 3.12 16.53
CA LEU A 168 -0.70 2.82 15.31
C LEU A 168 -0.32 3.81 14.20
N LEU A 169 0.16 3.30 13.07
CA LEU A 169 0.37 4.10 11.86
C LEU A 169 -0.90 4.13 11.01
N ARG A 170 -1.42 5.33 10.73
CA ARG A 170 -2.66 5.52 9.97
C ARG A 170 -2.39 6.29 8.68
N ALA A 171 -2.91 5.79 7.56
CA ALA A 171 -3.02 6.54 6.32
C ALA A 171 -4.46 7.00 6.08
N LYS A 172 -4.62 8.25 5.63
CA LYS A 172 -5.87 8.78 5.09
C LYS A 172 -5.78 8.78 3.57
N VAL A 173 -6.66 8.02 2.93
CA VAL A 173 -6.68 7.82 1.47
C VAL A 173 -8.00 8.32 0.90
N CYS A 174 -7.95 9.21 -0.08
CA CYS A 174 -9.10 9.63 -0.87
C CYS A 174 -8.89 9.24 -2.34
N LEU A 175 -9.74 8.35 -2.84
CA LEU A 175 -9.61 7.79 -4.16
C LEU A 175 -10.54 8.55 -5.12
N HIS A 176 -9.96 9.42 -5.94
CA HIS A 176 -10.67 10.05 -7.06
C HIS A 176 -10.67 9.10 -8.26
N LEU A 177 -11.48 8.04 -8.19
CA LEU A 177 -11.60 7.08 -9.28
C LEU A 177 -12.58 7.61 -10.32
N LYS A 178 -12.13 7.77 -11.57
CA LYS A 178 -13.06 8.01 -12.69
C LYS A 178 -14.00 6.81 -12.79
N CYS A 179 -15.31 7.04 -12.64
CA CYS A 179 -16.29 6.01 -12.91
C CYS A 179 -16.24 5.71 -14.41
N ARG A 180 -15.80 4.50 -14.78
CA ARG A 180 -15.84 4.08 -16.18
C ARG A 180 -17.32 3.86 -16.48
N LYS A 181 -17.97 4.83 -17.12
CA LYS A 181 -19.31 4.62 -17.67
C LYS A 181 -19.20 3.34 -18.50
N LYS A 182 -20.05 2.35 -18.23
CA LYS A 182 -20.24 1.28 -19.20
C LYS A 182 -20.64 2.02 -20.47
N THR A 183 -19.75 2.07 -21.45
CA THR A 183 -20.21 2.28 -22.81
C THR A 183 -21.16 1.12 -23.02
N THR A 184 -22.47 1.37 -22.90
CA THR A 184 -23.42 0.73 -23.80
C THR A 184 -22.72 0.81 -25.14
N GLU A 185 -22.43 -0.33 -25.76
CA GLU A 185 -21.95 -0.35 -27.12
C GLU A 185 -22.94 0.48 -27.93
N THR A 186 -22.68 1.77 -28.09
CA THR A 186 -23.23 2.55 -29.18
C THR A 186 -22.70 1.81 -30.37
N GLY A 187 -23.60 1.04 -30.99
CA GLY A 187 -23.28 -0.13 -31.79
C GLY A 187 -22.01 0.08 -32.58
N ARG A 188 -21.09 -0.88 -32.46
CA ARG A 188 -19.96 -1.04 -33.37
C ARG A 188 -20.44 -0.61 -34.75
N LEU A 189 -19.88 0.49 -35.30
CA LEU A 189 -20.31 1.02 -36.59
C LEU A 189 -20.36 -0.18 -37.53
N LYS A 190 -21.57 -0.59 -37.92
CA LYS A 190 -21.75 -1.68 -38.86
C LYS A 190 -21.40 -1.05 -40.20
N LEU A 191 -20.11 -1.09 -40.51
CA LEU A 191 -19.62 -0.65 -41.81
C LEU A 191 -20.30 -1.55 -42.83
N ASP A 192 -21.09 -0.92 -43.70
CA ASP A 192 -21.78 -1.62 -44.77
C ASP A 192 -20.78 -1.87 -45.89
N TYR A 193 -20.09 -3.01 -45.79
CA TYR A 193 -19.04 -3.38 -46.72
C TYR A 193 -19.56 -3.63 -48.14
N GLU A 194 -20.86 -3.82 -48.35
CA GLU A 194 -21.42 -4.01 -49.69
C GLU A 194 -21.32 -2.73 -50.53
N LYS A 195 -21.28 -1.56 -49.90
CA LYS A 195 -21.08 -0.28 -50.56
C LYS A 195 -19.69 -0.14 -51.19
N LEU A 196 -18.70 -0.93 -50.77
CA LEU A 196 -17.36 -0.95 -51.37
C LEU A 196 -17.35 -1.67 -52.73
N ASN A 197 -18.31 -2.54 -53.00
CA ASN A 197 -18.40 -3.29 -54.26
C ASN A 197 -19.27 -2.59 -55.31
N ASN A 198 -19.83 -1.42 -55.00
CA ASN A 198 -20.62 -0.66 -55.96
C ASN A 198 -19.71 0.26 -56.78
N GLU A 199 -19.44 -0.15 -58.02
CA GLU A 199 -18.54 0.56 -58.95
C GLU A 199 -18.92 2.03 -59.17
N LYS A 200 -20.23 2.37 -59.13
CA LYS A 200 -20.69 3.76 -59.27
C LYS A 200 -20.29 4.62 -58.08
N LEU A 201 -20.42 4.09 -56.87
CA LEU A 201 -20.02 4.78 -55.64
C LEU A 201 -18.50 4.94 -55.54
N VAL A 202 -17.74 3.95 -56.01
CA VAL A 202 -16.27 4.02 -56.08
C VAL A 202 -15.82 5.13 -57.03
N ALA A 203 -16.43 5.21 -58.22
CA ALA A 203 -16.10 6.24 -59.21
C ALA A 203 -16.43 7.66 -58.72
N GLU A 204 -17.57 7.83 -58.03
CA GLU A 204 -18.01 9.11 -57.48
C GLU A 204 -17.10 9.59 -56.32
N PHE A 205 -16.50 8.66 -55.57
CA PHE A 205 -15.57 8.99 -54.49
C PHE A 205 -14.17 9.33 -55.00
N GLN A 206 -13.75 8.76 -56.14
CA GLN A 206 -12.44 9.02 -56.75
C GLN A 206 -12.41 10.29 -57.62
N THR A 207 -13.57 10.87 -57.90
CA THR A 207 -13.71 12.11 -58.69
C THR A 207 -13.80 13.37 -57.83
N LYS A 208 -13.74 13.25 -56.50
CA LYS A 208 -13.56 14.34 -55.54
C LYS A 208 -12.13 14.39 -55.00
#